data_AF-A0A6J0C0T7-F1
#
_entry.id   AF-A0A6J0C0T7-F1
#
_cell.length_a   1.000
_cell.length_b   1.000
_cell.length_c   1.000
_cell.angle_alpha   90.00
_cell.angle_beta   90.00
_cell.angle_gamma   90.00
#
_symmetry.space_group_name_H-M   'P 1'
#
loop_
_entity.id
_entity.type
_entity.pdbx_description
1 polymer ?
#
loop_
_entity_poly.entity_id
_entity_poly.type
_entity_poly.pdbx_seq_one_letter_code
_entity_poly.pdbx_strand_id
1 'polypeptide(L)'
;MMLYYFRSEKNQQDSIFKILQFVIGPYERYNCSEIRREPHTLAPKSLQKRRITNKSNNQIFNACHSGLAVYKHVIERLKAWHKHLSCPHPFSCAHYVISGGTKLFGIGIGVQLAIKLVLQWKKIFGRPKIAKQIIFRRENLYLGMFIGGFTGIYRMLSCGLRRAFGKDSRYYAIPAGIAASVAFTMYPDNTIALYVMWKALQILWNSGVATGKLPEVKWFIIVLYCFSTAILFHAAIIEPQNLRSSYWKFLHNLSGGRIATMARKPLDEFGLGTSASLAEVLRKTQTTDQISYSF
;
A
#
# COMPACT_ATOMS: atom_id res chain seq x y z
N MET A 1 8.76 10.93 -2.05
CA MET A 1 9.56 10.77 -3.28
C MET A 1 8.83 10.04 -4.40
N MET A 2 8.32 8.83 -4.18
CA MET A 2 7.56 8.10 -5.22
C MET A 2 6.37 8.89 -5.80
N LEU A 3 5.63 9.60 -4.93
CA LEU A 3 4.51 10.48 -5.31
C LEU A 3 4.92 11.70 -6.14
N TYR A 4 6.14 12.20 -5.93
CA TYR A 4 6.71 13.29 -6.73
C TYR A 4 7.00 12.81 -8.16
N TYR A 5 7.57 11.61 -8.30
CA TYR A 5 7.80 10.99 -9.60
C TYR A 5 6.51 10.60 -10.32
N PHE A 6 5.47 10.21 -9.58
CA PHE A 6 4.13 10.00 -10.15
C PHE A 6 3.55 11.27 -10.80
N ARG A 7 3.88 12.45 -10.26
CA ARG A 7 3.56 13.75 -10.87
C ARG A 7 4.56 14.18 -11.95
N SER A 8 5.56 13.36 -12.29
CA SER A 8 6.52 13.65 -13.35
C SER A 8 6.20 12.82 -14.60
N GLU A 9 6.37 13.41 -15.78
CA GLU A 9 6.02 12.79 -17.07
C GLU A 9 6.88 11.56 -17.41
N LYS A 10 8.09 11.48 -16.84
CA LYS A 10 9.19 10.63 -17.33
C LYS A 10 9.14 9.13 -16.96
N ASN A 11 8.10 8.61 -16.28
CA ASN A 11 8.13 7.19 -15.89
C ASN A 11 6.73 6.54 -15.75
N GLN A 12 5.94 6.50 -16.81
CA GLN A 12 4.53 6.04 -16.75
C GLN A 12 4.29 4.54 -17.00
N GLN A 13 5.32 3.73 -17.31
CA GLN A 13 5.12 2.33 -17.70
C GLN A 13 5.06 1.34 -16.53
N ASP A 14 5.60 1.66 -15.36
CA ASP A 14 5.57 0.74 -14.22
C ASP A 14 4.14 0.52 -13.68
N SER A 15 3.75 -0.76 -13.50
CA SER A 15 2.45 -1.17 -12.94
C SER A 15 2.14 -0.52 -11.59
N ILE A 16 3.18 -0.15 -10.84
CA ILE A 16 3.00 0.50 -9.54
C ILE A 16 2.42 1.91 -9.65
N PHE A 17 2.70 2.64 -10.74
CA PHE A 17 2.10 3.95 -10.96
C PHE A 17 0.63 3.84 -11.35
N LYS A 18 0.19 2.72 -11.97
CA LYS A 18 -1.24 2.45 -12.19
C LYS A 18 -1.98 2.21 -10.88
N ILE A 19 -1.37 1.45 -9.96
CA ILE A 19 -1.91 1.24 -8.61
C ILE A 19 -1.96 2.58 -7.87
N LEU A 20 -0.88 3.35 -7.94
CA LEU A 20 -0.79 4.65 -7.28
C LEU A 20 -1.80 5.65 -7.86
N GLN A 21 -2.07 5.62 -9.16
CA GLN A 21 -3.13 6.39 -9.81
C GLN A 21 -4.52 5.99 -9.33
N PHE A 22 -4.77 4.69 -9.17
CA PHE A 22 -6.04 4.20 -8.66
C PHE A 22 -6.27 4.68 -7.22
N VAL A 23 -5.25 4.60 -6.38
CA VAL A 23 -5.28 5.02 -4.97
C VAL A 23 -5.40 6.55 -4.87
N ILE A 24 -4.55 7.31 -5.53
CA ILE A 24 -4.53 8.77 -5.37
C ILE A 24 -5.63 9.46 -6.17
N GLY A 25 -6.04 8.89 -7.29
CA GLY A 25 -7.04 9.42 -8.20
C GLY A 25 -6.45 10.08 -9.45
N PRO A 26 -7.26 10.21 -10.51
CA PRO A 26 -6.80 10.61 -11.84
C PRO A 26 -6.40 12.10 -11.94
N TYR A 27 -6.96 12.96 -11.08
CA TYR A 27 -6.78 14.42 -11.14
C TYR A 27 -5.45 14.91 -10.54
N GLU A 28 -4.64 14.01 -10.00
CA GLU A 28 -3.36 14.36 -9.38
C GLU A 28 -2.16 14.23 -10.33
N ARG A 29 -2.39 13.82 -11.58
CA ARG A 29 -1.39 13.82 -12.65
C ARG A 29 -1.05 15.26 -13.06
N TYR A 30 0.22 15.48 -13.41
CA TYR A 30 0.70 16.71 -14.03
C TYR A 30 0.02 16.91 -15.40
N ASN A 31 -0.31 18.17 -15.72
CA ASN A 31 -1.06 18.61 -16.92
C ASN A 31 -2.54 18.22 -17.05
N CYS A 32 -3.23 17.84 -15.97
CA CYS A 32 -4.70 17.72 -16.01
C CYS A 32 -5.40 19.08 -16.26
N SER A 33 -4.71 20.19 -15.98
CA SER A 33 -5.15 21.56 -16.25
C SER A 33 -5.07 21.97 -17.74
N GLU A 34 -4.14 21.40 -18.53
CA GLU A 34 -3.98 21.76 -19.95
C GLU A 34 -4.98 21.06 -20.87
N ILE A 35 -5.38 19.83 -20.55
CA ILE A 35 -6.43 19.08 -21.29
C ILE A 35 -7.79 19.82 -21.29
N ARG A 36 -7.98 20.81 -20.42
CA ARG A 36 -9.21 21.59 -20.31
C ARG A 36 -9.23 22.92 -21.08
N ARG A 37 -8.16 23.31 -21.79
CA ARG A 37 -8.20 24.49 -22.67
C ARG A 37 -8.93 24.23 -23.99
N GLU A 38 -9.20 22.98 -24.35
CA GLU A 38 -10.10 22.61 -25.46
C GLU A 38 -11.54 22.40 -24.90
N PRO A 39 -12.51 23.25 -25.25
CA PRO A 39 -13.86 23.16 -24.71
C PRO A 39 -14.66 22.10 -25.47
N HIS A 40 -14.69 20.87 -24.97
CA HIS A 40 -15.70 19.90 -25.42
C HIS A 40 -16.91 19.90 -24.47
N THR A 41 -17.87 20.71 -24.90
CA THR A 41 -19.32 20.64 -24.68
C THR A 41 -19.80 19.21 -24.43
N LEU A 42 -20.15 18.88 -23.18
CA LEU A 42 -21.11 17.82 -22.89
C LEU A 42 -22.03 18.30 -21.78
N ALA A 43 -23.18 18.81 -22.23
CA ALA A 43 -24.37 19.01 -21.43
C ALA A 43 -24.73 17.73 -20.65
N PRO A 44 -25.24 17.84 -19.42
CA PRO A 44 -25.75 16.67 -18.71
C PRO A 44 -26.99 16.16 -19.44
N LYS A 45 -26.88 14.99 -20.08
CA LYS A 45 -28.03 14.25 -20.61
C LYS A 45 -29.00 13.98 -19.46
N SER A 46 -30.18 14.58 -19.56
CA SER A 46 -31.35 14.29 -18.75
C SER A 46 -31.70 12.81 -18.85
N LEU A 47 -31.43 12.05 -17.79
CA LEU A 47 -31.95 10.71 -17.63
C LEU A 47 -33.45 10.81 -17.29
N GLN A 48 -34.24 10.57 -18.34
CA GLN A 48 -35.69 10.47 -18.32
C GLN A 48 -36.13 9.42 -17.29
N LYS A 49 -36.88 9.90 -16.30
CA LYS A 49 -37.44 9.16 -15.18
C LYS A 49 -38.51 8.18 -15.68
N ARG A 50 -38.17 6.91 -15.87
CA ARG A 50 -39.17 5.84 -16.03
C ARG A 50 -39.67 5.45 -14.63
N ARG A 51 -40.87 5.93 -14.30
CA ARG A 51 -41.57 5.69 -13.04
C ARG A 51 -42.16 4.28 -13.08
N ILE A 52 -41.56 3.33 -12.37
CA ILE A 52 -42.24 2.08 -12.00
C ILE A 52 -42.67 2.26 -10.55
N THR A 53 -43.96 2.54 -10.36
CA THR A 53 -44.59 2.55 -9.05
C THR A 53 -44.81 1.10 -8.62
N ASN A 54 -44.06 0.65 -7.61
CA ASN A 54 -44.49 -0.51 -6.84
C ASN A 54 -44.41 -0.15 -5.35
N LYS A 55 -45.60 0.01 -4.76
CA LYS A 55 -45.84 0.49 -3.40
C LYS A 55 -45.68 -0.70 -2.45
N SER A 56 -44.48 -0.88 -1.89
CA SER A 56 -44.25 -1.77 -0.75
C SER A 56 -44.04 -0.92 0.50
N ASN A 57 -44.98 -1.04 1.44
CA ASN A 57 -45.06 -0.28 2.68
C ASN A 57 -44.14 -0.88 3.74
N ASN A 58 -42.83 -0.67 3.62
CA ASN A 58 -41.84 -1.13 4.60
C ASN A 58 -41.23 0.07 5.33
N GLN A 59 -41.49 0.23 6.63
CA GLN A 59 -40.95 1.32 7.47
C GLN A 59 -39.41 1.41 7.41
N ILE A 60 -38.73 0.27 7.25
CA ILE A 60 -37.27 0.19 7.06
C ILE A 60 -36.85 0.85 5.73
N PHE A 61 -37.66 0.72 4.68
CA PHE A 61 -37.41 1.36 3.38
C PHE A 61 -37.56 2.88 3.47
N ASN A 62 -38.55 3.36 4.22
CA ASN A 62 -38.72 4.80 4.45
C ASN A 62 -37.61 5.39 5.33
N ALA A 63 -37.14 4.67 6.36
CA ALA A 63 -35.99 5.08 7.17
C ALA A 63 -34.68 5.11 6.33
N CYS A 64 -34.47 4.10 5.49
CA CYS A 64 -33.35 4.04 4.56
C CYS A 64 -33.42 5.18 3.52
N HIS A 65 -34.62 5.46 2.99
CA HIS A 65 -34.85 6.55 2.04
C HIS A 65 -34.64 7.92 2.67
N SER A 66 -35.07 8.13 3.92
CA SER A 66 -34.78 9.35 4.70
C SER A 66 -33.28 9.50 4.98
N GLY A 67 -32.57 8.41 5.31
CA GLY A 67 -31.11 8.42 5.46
C GLY A 67 -30.38 8.74 4.14
N LEU A 68 -30.86 8.22 3.01
CA LEU A 68 -30.35 8.53 1.68
C LEU A 68 -30.59 10.00 1.29
N ALA A 69 -31.74 10.57 1.67
CA ALA A 69 -32.06 11.97 1.44
C ALA A 69 -31.14 12.90 2.26
N VAL A 70 -30.89 12.57 3.54
CA VAL A 70 -29.92 13.30 4.38
C VAL A 70 -28.51 13.17 3.84
N TYR A 71 -28.08 11.97 3.44
CA TYR A 71 -26.79 11.74 2.80
C TYR A 71 -26.64 12.56 1.51
N LYS A 72 -27.69 12.62 0.69
CA LYS A 72 -27.72 13.41 -0.54
C LYS A 72 -27.59 14.91 -0.24
N HIS A 73 -28.30 15.42 0.76
CA HIS A 73 -28.20 16.82 1.18
C HIS A 73 -26.83 17.18 1.78
N VAL A 74 -26.22 16.29 2.57
CA VAL A 74 -24.87 16.50 3.11
C VAL A 74 -23.83 16.54 1.98
N ILE A 75 -23.94 15.65 0.99
CA ILE A 75 -23.08 15.67 -0.20
C ILE A 75 -23.29 16.95 -1.01
N GLU A 76 -24.53 17.39 -1.21
CA GLU A 76 -24.84 18.61 -1.96
C GLU A 76 -24.27 19.86 -1.25
N ARG A 77 -24.37 19.94 0.08
CA ARG A 77 -23.70 20.98 0.87
C ARG A 77 -22.18 20.90 0.79
N LEU A 78 -21.59 19.70 0.86
CA LEU A 78 -20.15 19.48 0.69
C LEU A 78 -19.65 19.84 -0.71
N LYS A 79 -20.50 19.67 -1.72
CA LYS A 79 -20.27 20.00 -3.14
C LYS A 79 -20.48 21.49 -3.45
N ALA A 80 -21.11 22.22 -2.54
CA ALA A 80 -21.22 23.68 -2.56
C ALA A 80 -20.08 24.37 -1.78
N TRP A 81 -19.31 23.63 -0.97
CA TRP A 81 -18.21 24.18 -0.19
C TRP A 81 -17.05 24.62 -1.10
N HIS A 82 -16.58 25.85 -0.92
CA HIS A 82 -15.50 26.55 -1.64
C HIS A 82 -14.63 25.70 -2.59
N LYS A 83 -14.71 26.03 -3.87
CA LYS A 83 -13.77 25.59 -4.91
C LYS A 83 -12.63 26.60 -5.00
N HIS A 84 -11.38 26.14 -4.98
CA HIS A 84 -10.22 26.99 -5.26
C HIS A 84 -9.84 26.87 -6.74
N LEU A 85 -9.50 27.99 -7.40
CA LEU A 85 -9.15 28.01 -8.83
C LEU A 85 -7.91 27.16 -9.16
N SER A 86 -7.02 26.97 -8.20
CA SER A 86 -5.77 26.22 -8.34
C SER A 86 -5.91 24.69 -8.27
N CYS A 87 -7.12 24.17 -8.02
CA CYS A 87 -7.35 22.73 -7.92
C CYS A 87 -7.94 22.17 -9.24
N PRO A 88 -7.36 21.09 -9.80
CA PRO A 88 -7.77 20.56 -11.11
C PRO A 88 -9.09 19.75 -11.11
N HIS A 89 -9.67 19.47 -9.93
CA HIS A 89 -10.83 18.59 -9.81
C HIS A 89 -12.17 19.33 -10.11
N PRO A 90 -13.15 18.65 -10.74
CA PRO A 90 -14.38 19.30 -11.21
C PRO A 90 -15.39 19.67 -10.10
N PHE A 91 -15.30 19.07 -8.92
CA PHE A 91 -16.19 19.29 -7.77
C PHE A 91 -15.45 19.94 -6.60
N SER A 92 -16.12 20.25 -5.48
CA SER A 92 -15.47 20.81 -4.27
C SER A 92 -14.32 19.96 -3.74
N CYS A 93 -13.32 20.60 -3.14
CA CYS A 93 -12.15 19.94 -2.54
C CYS A 93 -12.59 18.93 -1.47
N ALA A 94 -13.54 19.30 -0.61
CA ALA A 94 -14.08 18.45 0.44
C ALA A 94 -14.75 17.19 -0.12
N HIS A 95 -15.58 17.34 -1.16
CA HIS A 95 -16.19 16.21 -1.86
C HIS A 95 -15.13 15.30 -2.49
N TYR A 96 -14.07 15.86 -3.08
CA TYR A 96 -12.99 15.08 -3.68
C TYR A 96 -12.20 14.25 -2.65
N VAL A 97 -11.92 14.83 -1.48
CA VAL A 97 -11.25 14.15 -0.36
C VAL A 97 -12.13 13.04 0.20
N ILE A 98 -13.37 13.35 0.59
CA ILE A 98 -14.28 12.41 1.24
C ILE A 98 -14.69 11.29 0.28
N SER A 99 -15.14 11.63 -0.93
CA SER A 99 -15.55 10.62 -1.93
C SER A 99 -14.38 9.71 -2.31
N GLY A 100 -13.16 10.25 -2.35
CA GLY A 100 -11.93 9.46 -2.55
C GLY A 100 -11.66 8.47 -1.44
N GLY A 101 -11.55 8.99 -0.22
CA GLY A 101 -11.27 8.19 0.97
C GLY A 101 -12.32 7.10 1.17
N THR A 102 -13.61 7.42 1.08
CA THR A 102 -14.70 6.45 1.28
C THR A 102 -14.72 5.36 0.22
N LYS A 103 -14.49 5.68 -1.07
CA LYS A 103 -14.43 4.67 -2.13
C LYS A 103 -13.32 3.66 -1.89
N LEU A 104 -12.13 4.16 -1.55
CA LEU A 104 -10.94 3.33 -1.38
C LEU A 104 -10.95 2.57 -0.05
N PHE A 105 -11.55 3.15 0.99
CA PHE A 105 -11.88 2.46 2.23
C PHE A 105 -12.78 1.26 1.97
N GLY A 106 -13.86 1.45 1.20
CA GLY A 106 -14.78 0.37 0.83
C GLY A 106 -14.10 -0.74 0.01
N ILE A 107 -13.28 -0.37 -0.97
CA ILE A 107 -12.50 -1.33 -1.76
C ILE A 107 -11.51 -2.09 -0.87
N GLY A 108 -10.78 -1.42 0.02
CA GLY A 108 -9.82 -2.06 0.92
C GLY A 108 -10.49 -3.08 1.84
N ILE A 109 -11.63 -2.72 2.44
CA ILE A 109 -12.44 -3.67 3.22
C ILE A 109 -12.90 -4.84 2.34
N GLY A 110 -13.43 -4.55 1.15
CA GLY A 110 -13.92 -5.57 0.22
C GLY A 110 -12.85 -6.59 -0.17
N VAL A 111 -11.64 -6.14 -0.50
CA VAL A 111 -10.50 -7.01 -0.84
C VAL A 111 -10.08 -7.86 0.35
N GLN A 112 -9.94 -7.26 1.54
CA GLN A 112 -9.56 -7.97 2.75
C GLN A 112 -10.56 -9.08 3.10
N LEU A 113 -11.85 -8.78 2.96
CA LEU A 113 -12.91 -9.75 3.17
C LEU A 113 -12.92 -10.84 2.10
N ALA A 114 -12.77 -10.48 0.83
CA ALA A 114 -12.76 -11.42 -0.28
C ALA A 114 -11.64 -12.46 -0.11
N ILE A 115 -10.43 -12.02 0.24
CA ILE A 115 -9.29 -12.93 0.47
C ILE A 115 -9.59 -13.90 1.62
N LYS A 116 -10.06 -13.40 2.77
CA LYS A 116 -10.41 -14.26 3.92
C LYS A 116 -11.55 -15.23 3.58
N LEU A 117 -12.53 -14.77 2.82
CA LEU A 117 -13.68 -15.57 2.39
C LEU A 117 -13.24 -16.72 1.47
N VAL A 118 -12.38 -16.43 0.49
CA VAL A 118 -11.86 -17.43 -0.47
C VAL A 118 -10.99 -18.47 0.25
N LEU A 119 -10.06 -18.02 1.11
CA LEU A 119 -9.16 -18.93 1.83
C LEU A 119 -9.88 -19.81 2.85
N GLN A 120 -11.01 -19.35 3.40
CA GLN A 120 -11.78 -20.06 4.43
C GLN A 120 -13.13 -20.57 3.94
N TRP A 121 -13.34 -20.65 2.61
CA TRP A 121 -14.65 -20.94 2.01
C TRP A 121 -15.27 -22.23 2.56
N LYS A 122 -14.48 -23.30 2.67
CA LYS A 122 -14.90 -24.60 3.23
C LYS A 122 -15.43 -24.50 4.67
N LYS A 123 -14.83 -23.63 5.49
CA LYS A 123 -15.19 -23.46 6.92
C LYS A 123 -16.41 -22.55 7.10
N ILE A 124 -16.63 -21.62 6.17
CA ILE A 124 -17.73 -20.66 6.20
C ILE A 124 -19.04 -21.31 5.76
N PHE A 125 -18.98 -22.19 4.76
CA PHE A 125 -20.16 -22.92 4.27
C PHE A 125 -20.79 -23.80 5.36
N GLY A 126 -20.00 -24.32 6.30
CA GLY A 126 -20.50 -25.09 7.44
C GLY A 126 -21.02 -24.26 8.63
N ARG A 127 -20.62 -22.99 8.80
CA ARG A 127 -21.04 -22.15 9.94
C ARG A 127 -21.14 -20.66 9.56
N PRO A 128 -22.34 -20.17 9.15
CA PRO A 128 -22.52 -18.79 8.70
C PRO A 128 -22.32 -17.72 9.80
N LYS A 129 -22.39 -18.12 11.08
CA LYS A 129 -22.12 -17.22 12.22
C LYS A 129 -20.67 -16.72 12.24
N ILE A 130 -19.72 -17.51 11.69
CA ILE A 130 -18.31 -17.13 11.60
C ILE A 130 -18.10 -15.98 10.60
N ALA A 131 -18.89 -15.91 9.53
CA ALA A 131 -18.80 -14.82 8.56
C ALA A 131 -19.15 -13.45 9.17
N LYS A 132 -20.19 -13.39 10.03
CA LYS A 132 -20.56 -12.17 10.77
C LYS A 132 -19.48 -11.75 11.77
N GLN A 133 -18.78 -12.70 12.37
CA GLN A 133 -17.67 -12.41 13.27
C GLN A 133 -16.43 -11.91 12.52
N ILE A 134 -16.17 -12.47 11.33
CA ILE A 134 -15.08 -12.02 10.46
C ILE A 134 -15.36 -10.58 9.99
N ILE A 135 -16.55 -10.25 9.48
CA ILE A 135 -16.82 -8.88 8.99
C ILE A 135 -16.70 -7.82 10.09
N PHE A 136 -17.04 -8.16 11.34
CA PHE A 136 -17.02 -7.24 12.47
C PHE A 136 -15.67 -7.17 13.21
N ARG A 137 -14.68 -7.96 12.78
CA ARG A 137 -13.36 -7.98 13.42
C ARG A 137 -12.57 -6.74 13.00
N ARG A 138 -12.10 -5.95 13.98
CA ARG A 138 -11.35 -4.70 13.76
C ARG A 138 -10.13 -4.87 12.85
N GLU A 139 -9.48 -6.03 12.90
CA GLU A 139 -8.36 -6.40 12.04
C GLU A 139 -8.65 -6.33 10.54
N ASN A 140 -9.92 -6.50 10.14
CA ASN A 140 -10.34 -6.44 8.74
C ASN A 140 -10.60 -5.02 8.25
N LEU A 141 -10.73 -4.08 9.18
CA LEU A 141 -10.93 -2.67 8.88
C LEU A 141 -9.61 -1.92 8.75
N TYR A 142 -8.51 -2.42 9.32
CA TYR A 142 -7.20 -1.74 9.27
C TYR A 142 -6.69 -1.50 7.86
N LEU A 143 -6.82 -2.49 6.96
CA LEU A 143 -6.39 -2.31 5.56
C LEU A 143 -7.23 -1.25 4.83
N GLY A 144 -8.54 -1.26 5.04
CA GLY A 144 -9.42 -0.22 4.50
C GLY A 144 -9.10 1.16 5.08
N MET A 145 -8.88 1.25 6.39
CA MET A 145 -8.53 2.47 7.10
C MET A 145 -7.19 3.03 6.63
N PHE A 146 -6.21 2.17 6.38
CA PHE A 146 -4.93 2.56 5.82
C PHE A 146 -5.08 3.16 4.42
N ILE A 147 -5.72 2.46 3.47
CA ILE A 147 -5.83 2.93 2.07
C ILE A 147 -6.74 4.17 1.99
N GLY A 148 -7.88 4.16 2.68
CA GLY A 148 -8.80 5.29 2.74
C GLY A 148 -8.20 6.50 3.46
N GLY A 149 -7.50 6.28 4.57
CA GLY A 149 -6.82 7.32 5.35
C GLY A 149 -5.65 7.94 4.60
N PHE A 150 -4.80 7.12 3.98
CA PHE A 150 -3.67 7.59 3.15
C PHE A 150 -4.18 8.52 2.05
N THR A 151 -5.24 8.13 1.36
CA THR A 151 -5.78 8.87 0.21
C THR A 151 -6.52 10.14 0.64
N GLY A 152 -7.25 10.08 1.75
CA GLY A 152 -7.88 11.23 2.38
C GLY A 152 -6.84 12.28 2.80
N ILE A 153 -5.83 11.89 3.59
CA ILE A 153 -4.78 12.79 4.08
C ILE A 153 -3.97 13.37 2.91
N TYR A 154 -3.59 12.53 1.94
CA TYR A 154 -2.83 12.98 0.77
C TYR A 154 -3.58 14.06 -0.02
N ARG A 155 -4.88 13.84 -0.32
CA ARG A 155 -5.71 14.80 -1.07
C ARG A 155 -5.99 16.05 -0.24
N MET A 156 -6.28 15.89 1.05
CA MET A 156 -6.52 17.01 1.97
C MET A 156 -5.32 17.94 2.02
N LEU A 157 -4.12 17.39 2.21
CA LEU A 157 -2.91 18.19 2.29
C LEU A 157 -2.51 18.76 0.92
N SER A 158 -2.68 18.01 -0.18
CA SER A 158 -2.44 18.51 -1.54
C SER A 158 -3.36 19.69 -1.89
N CYS A 159 -4.65 19.62 -1.60
CA CYS A 159 -5.58 20.72 -1.78
C CYS A 159 -5.28 21.90 -0.84
N GLY A 160 -4.88 21.62 0.42
CA GLY A 160 -4.47 22.63 1.39
C GLY A 160 -3.26 23.45 0.92
N LEU A 161 -2.21 22.77 0.45
CA LEU A 161 -1.01 23.43 -0.09
C LEU A 161 -1.32 24.23 -1.37
N ARG A 162 -2.13 23.68 -2.29
CA ARG A 162 -2.58 24.42 -3.49
C ARG A 162 -3.38 25.68 -3.14
N ARG A 163 -4.20 25.63 -2.09
CA ARG A 163 -4.96 26.79 -1.59
C ARG A 163 -4.05 27.84 -0.96
N ALA A 164 -3.07 27.42 -0.16
CA ALA A 164 -2.15 28.34 0.50
C ALA A 164 -1.21 29.05 -0.49
N PHE A 165 -0.70 28.35 -1.51
CA PHE A 165 0.29 28.89 -2.44
C PHE A 165 -0.27 29.34 -3.80
N GLY A 166 -1.55 29.07 -4.08
CA GLY A 166 -2.23 29.51 -5.31
C GLY A 166 -1.74 28.89 -6.62
N LYS A 167 -0.72 28.04 -6.61
CA LYS A 167 -0.12 27.37 -7.77
C LYS A 167 -0.25 25.85 -7.65
N ASP A 168 -0.30 25.13 -8.77
CA ASP A 168 -0.13 23.67 -8.78
C ASP A 168 1.35 23.34 -9.04
N SER A 169 1.96 22.58 -8.13
CA SER A 169 3.38 22.21 -8.24
C SER A 169 3.60 20.76 -7.81
N ARG A 170 4.52 20.08 -8.50
CA ARG A 170 4.93 18.70 -8.17
C ARG A 170 5.56 18.57 -6.78
N TYR A 171 6.19 19.64 -6.27
CA TYR A 171 6.88 19.60 -4.97
C TYR A 171 5.93 19.36 -3.80
N TYR A 172 4.65 19.76 -3.91
CA TYR A 172 3.65 19.52 -2.86
C TYR A 172 3.34 18.03 -2.63
N ALA A 173 3.65 17.16 -3.59
CA ALA A 173 3.48 15.72 -3.43
C ALA A 173 4.44 15.11 -2.38
N ILE A 174 5.54 15.80 -2.06
CA ILE A 174 6.52 15.36 -1.05
C ILE A 174 5.94 15.52 0.37
N PRO A 175 5.58 16.74 0.85
CA PRO A 175 4.99 16.91 2.17
C PRO A 175 3.61 16.22 2.27
N ALA A 176 2.80 16.21 1.20
CA ALA A 176 1.55 15.45 1.14
C ALA A 176 1.78 13.95 1.37
N GLY A 177 2.83 13.40 0.75
CA GLY A 177 3.21 12.01 0.92
C GLY A 177 3.67 11.68 2.33
N ILE A 178 4.53 12.51 2.92
CA ILE A 178 5.05 12.31 4.28
C ILE A 178 3.91 12.33 5.30
N ALA A 179 2.99 13.29 5.20
CA ALA A 179 1.83 13.33 6.09
C ALA A 179 0.89 12.13 5.87
N ALA A 180 0.66 11.73 4.61
CA ALA A 180 -0.18 10.58 4.31
C ALA A 180 0.42 9.26 4.83
N SER A 181 1.75 9.14 4.90
CA SER A 181 2.43 8.00 5.48
C SER A 181 2.08 7.75 6.96
N VAL A 182 1.59 8.75 7.70
CA VAL A 182 1.10 8.55 9.08
C VAL A 182 -0.06 7.54 9.12
N ALA A 183 -0.85 7.42 8.06
CA ALA A 183 -1.90 6.41 7.96
C ALA A 183 -1.35 4.96 8.01
N PHE A 184 -0.06 4.76 7.66
CA PHE A 184 0.57 3.43 7.72
C PHE A 184 0.67 2.89 9.15
N THR A 185 0.65 3.75 10.17
CA THR A 185 0.63 3.32 11.58
C THR A 185 -0.61 2.49 11.93
N MET A 186 -1.70 2.62 11.16
CA MET A 186 -2.93 1.85 11.34
C MET A 186 -2.81 0.41 10.81
N TYR A 187 -1.88 0.15 9.90
CA TYR A 187 -1.61 -1.18 9.35
C TYR A 187 -0.10 -1.43 9.17
N PRO A 188 0.63 -1.61 10.28
CA PRO A 188 2.09 -1.77 10.26
C PRO A 188 2.46 -3.19 9.81
N ASP A 189 2.58 -3.40 8.49
CA ASP A 189 3.10 -4.65 7.92
C ASP A 189 4.50 -4.45 7.33
N ASN A 190 5.50 -5.09 7.93
CA ASN A 190 6.90 -4.98 7.51
C ASN A 190 7.12 -5.43 6.06
N THR A 191 6.34 -6.40 5.57
CA THR A 191 6.46 -6.91 4.20
C THR A 191 6.05 -5.85 3.20
N ILE A 192 4.94 -5.15 3.48
CA ILE A 192 4.45 -4.06 2.63
C ILE A 192 5.39 -2.86 2.71
N ALA A 193 5.85 -2.50 3.91
CA ALA A 193 6.81 -1.41 4.10
C ALA A 193 8.09 -1.66 3.29
N LEU A 194 8.65 -2.86 3.41
CA LEU A 194 9.87 -3.25 2.70
C LEU A 194 9.67 -3.26 1.18
N TYR A 195 8.52 -3.76 0.71
CA TYR A 195 8.18 -3.76 -0.71
C TYR A 195 8.08 -2.33 -1.28
N VAL A 196 7.36 -1.45 -0.59
CA VAL A 196 7.20 -0.05 -1.02
C VAL A 196 8.54 0.68 -0.98
N MET A 197 9.35 0.47 0.06
CA MET A 197 10.71 1.01 0.17
C MET A 197 11.59 0.57 -1.01
N TRP A 198 11.61 -0.73 -1.30
CA TRP A 198 12.37 -1.29 -2.41
C TRP A 198 11.93 -0.71 -3.76
N LYS A 199 10.62 -0.62 -4.01
CA LYS A 199 10.09 -0.01 -5.24
C LYS A 199 10.40 1.48 -5.33
N ALA A 200 10.39 2.20 -4.21
CA ALA A 200 10.80 3.60 -4.18
C ALA A 200 12.28 3.78 -4.53
N LEU A 201 13.15 2.89 -4.01
CA LEU A 201 14.58 2.88 -4.34
C LEU A 201 14.81 2.56 -5.83
N GLN A 202 14.10 1.57 -6.37
CA GLN A 202 14.15 1.22 -7.79
C GLN A 202 13.74 2.40 -8.68
N ILE A 203 12.65 3.10 -8.36
CA ILE A 203 12.19 4.28 -9.10
C ILE A 203 13.20 5.43 -9.01
N LEU A 204 13.79 5.64 -7.83
CA LEU A 204 14.80 6.66 -7.62
C LEU A 204 16.04 6.40 -8.47
N TRP A 205 16.52 5.15 -8.48
CA TRP A 205 17.64 4.72 -9.31
C TRP A 205 17.36 4.94 -10.80
N ASN A 206 16.24 4.41 -11.30
CA ASN A 206 15.85 4.54 -12.71
C ASN A 206 15.73 6.01 -13.13
N SER A 207 15.17 6.85 -12.25
CA SER A 207 15.10 8.29 -12.53
C SER A 207 16.47 8.96 -12.49
N GLY A 208 17.36 8.54 -11.60
CA GLY A 208 18.72 9.07 -11.49
C GLY A 208 19.55 8.78 -12.73
N VAL A 209 19.44 7.55 -13.24
CA VAL A 209 19.98 7.10 -14.53
C VAL A 209 19.39 7.91 -15.69
N ALA A 210 18.06 8.05 -15.77
CA ALA A 210 17.40 8.80 -16.84
C ALA A 210 17.73 10.30 -16.85
N THR A 211 18.24 10.86 -15.74
CA THR A 211 18.69 12.26 -15.64
C THR A 211 20.20 12.40 -15.92
N GLY A 212 20.89 11.30 -16.23
CA GLY A 212 22.35 11.28 -16.46
C GLY A 212 23.18 11.54 -15.21
N LYS A 213 22.59 11.53 -14.01
CA LYS A 213 23.31 11.77 -12.75
C LYS A 213 24.00 10.53 -12.20
N LEU A 214 23.53 9.34 -12.59
CA LEU A 214 24.08 8.05 -12.18
C LEU A 214 24.48 7.26 -13.43
N PRO A 215 25.65 6.60 -13.42
CA PRO A 215 26.07 5.75 -14.52
C PRO A 215 25.18 4.50 -14.61
N GLU A 216 24.90 4.06 -15.84
CA GLU A 216 24.22 2.78 -16.09
C GLU A 216 25.15 1.61 -15.76
N VAL A 217 25.09 1.13 -14.52
CA VAL A 217 25.82 -0.07 -14.11
C VAL A 217 25.07 -1.30 -14.62
N LYS A 218 25.62 -1.94 -15.66
CA LYS A 218 25.15 -3.26 -16.12
C LYS A 218 25.20 -4.23 -14.94
N TRP A 219 24.13 -4.98 -14.71
CA TRP A 219 24.00 -6.00 -13.64
C TRP A 219 23.91 -5.47 -12.20
N PHE A 220 23.64 -4.18 -11.98
CA PHE A 220 23.51 -3.62 -10.62
C PHE A 220 22.60 -4.42 -9.69
N ILE A 221 21.45 -4.89 -10.19
CA ILE A 221 20.50 -5.70 -9.41
C ILE A 221 21.13 -7.01 -8.94
N ILE A 222 21.93 -7.66 -9.79
CA ILE A 222 22.63 -8.91 -9.45
C ILE A 222 23.68 -8.64 -8.38
N VAL A 223 24.48 -7.58 -8.55
CA VAL A 223 25.51 -7.20 -7.56
C VAL A 223 24.85 -6.89 -6.22
N LEU A 224 23.77 -6.13 -6.20
CA LEU A 224 23.04 -5.80 -4.97
C LEU A 224 22.43 -7.04 -4.32
N TYR A 225 21.91 -7.96 -5.14
CA TYR A 225 21.41 -9.24 -4.66
C TYR A 225 22.53 -10.07 -4.02
N CYS A 226 23.66 -10.25 -4.70
CA CYS A 226 24.84 -10.96 -4.19
C CYS A 226 25.38 -10.32 -2.92
N PHE A 227 25.44 -8.99 -2.85
CA PHE A 227 25.86 -8.27 -1.67
C PHE A 227 24.90 -8.47 -0.48
N SER A 228 23.59 -8.37 -0.74
CA SER A 228 22.58 -8.59 0.30
C SER A 228 22.58 -10.03 0.81
N THR A 229 22.73 -11.01 -0.07
CA THR A 229 22.83 -12.42 0.33
C THR A 229 24.14 -12.71 1.07
N ALA A 230 25.26 -12.11 0.66
CA ALA A 230 26.53 -12.22 1.38
C ALA A 230 26.42 -11.70 2.82
N ILE A 231 25.82 -10.53 3.03
CA ILE A 231 25.56 -10.00 4.38
C ILE A 231 24.65 -10.93 5.17
N LEU A 232 23.60 -11.46 4.54
CA LEU A 232 22.65 -12.37 5.19
C LEU A 232 23.32 -13.67 5.64
N PHE A 233 24.19 -14.26 4.80
CA PHE A 233 24.97 -15.44 5.15
C PHE A 233 26.02 -15.13 6.23
N HIS A 234 26.70 -13.99 6.14
CA HIS A 234 27.64 -13.55 7.17
C HIS A 234 26.96 -13.43 8.54
N ALA A 235 25.81 -12.74 8.61
CA ALA A 235 25.03 -12.63 9.83
C ALA A 235 24.57 -14.01 10.35
N ALA A 236 24.16 -14.91 9.46
CA ALA A 236 23.73 -16.27 9.85
C ALA A 236 24.88 -17.17 10.34
N ILE A 237 26.12 -16.90 9.94
CA ILE A 237 27.29 -17.66 10.39
C ILE A 237 27.76 -17.14 11.74
N ILE A 238 27.89 -15.82 11.90
CA ILE A 238 28.51 -15.17 13.06
C ILE A 238 27.51 -14.97 14.22
N GLU A 239 26.32 -14.45 13.95
CA GLU A 239 25.30 -14.11 14.96
C GLU A 239 23.89 -14.56 14.52
N PRO A 240 23.63 -15.88 14.46
CA PRO A 240 22.35 -16.41 14.00
C PRO A 240 21.16 -15.95 14.85
N GLN A 241 21.37 -15.56 16.11
CA GLN A 241 20.34 -15.08 17.04
C GLN A 241 19.67 -13.77 16.60
N ASN A 242 20.41 -12.92 15.89
CA ASN A 242 19.88 -11.65 15.38
C ASN A 242 19.02 -11.84 14.11
N LEU A 243 19.07 -13.05 13.53
CA LEU A 243 18.35 -13.36 12.31
C LEU A 243 16.89 -13.73 12.61
N ARG A 244 15.95 -13.17 11.83
CA ARG A 244 14.54 -13.60 11.88
C ARG A 244 14.44 -15.08 11.55
N SER A 245 13.69 -15.84 12.33
CA SER A 245 13.50 -17.29 12.14
C SER A 245 13.06 -17.69 10.72
N SER A 246 12.31 -16.84 10.02
CA SER A 246 11.93 -17.07 8.61
C SER A 246 13.14 -17.04 7.67
N TYR A 247 14.09 -16.14 7.88
CA TYR A 247 15.31 -16.06 7.07
C TYR A 247 16.24 -17.23 7.36
N TRP A 248 16.35 -17.65 8.62
CA TRP A 248 17.10 -18.86 8.97
C TRP A 248 16.56 -20.09 8.21
N LYS A 249 15.24 -20.33 8.26
CA LYS A 249 14.61 -21.45 7.52
C LYS A 249 14.85 -21.35 6.01
N PHE A 250 14.80 -20.14 5.45
CA PHE A 250 15.11 -19.91 4.05
C PHE A 250 16.56 -20.28 3.72
N LEU A 251 17.55 -19.82 4.50
CA LEU A 251 18.96 -20.15 4.31
C LEU A 251 19.24 -21.64 4.52
N HIS A 252 18.62 -22.25 5.53
CA HIS A 252 18.70 -23.67 5.81
C HIS A 252 18.22 -24.48 4.61
N ASN A 253 17.05 -24.14 4.05
CA ASN A 253 16.52 -24.83 2.87
C ASN A 253 17.37 -24.59 1.62
N LEU A 254 17.83 -23.37 1.40
CA LEU A 254 18.66 -23.01 0.24
C LEU A 254 20.02 -23.70 0.25
N SER A 255 20.59 -23.94 1.44
CA SER A 255 21.87 -24.61 1.63
C SER A 255 21.76 -26.14 1.80
N GLY A 256 20.55 -26.71 1.76
CA GLY A 256 20.35 -28.13 2.09
C GLY A 256 20.79 -28.48 3.52
N GLY A 257 20.63 -27.53 4.44
CA GLY A 257 21.00 -27.64 5.85
C GLY A 257 22.48 -27.48 6.17
N ARG A 258 23.35 -27.24 5.16
CA ARG A 258 24.81 -27.13 5.36
C ARG A 258 25.20 -25.97 6.27
N ILE A 259 24.37 -24.92 6.31
CA ILE A 259 24.58 -23.79 7.21
C ILE A 259 24.43 -24.16 8.70
N ALA A 260 23.67 -25.21 9.02
CA ALA A 260 23.53 -25.71 10.39
C ALA A 260 24.71 -26.61 10.79
N THR A 261 25.25 -27.39 9.85
CA THR A 261 26.30 -28.38 10.10
C THR A 261 27.71 -27.79 10.17
N MET A 262 27.90 -26.55 9.73
CA MET A 262 29.17 -25.84 9.76
C MET A 262 29.71 -25.72 11.20
N ALA A 263 30.95 -26.17 11.42
CA ALA A 263 31.61 -26.09 12.72
C ALA A 263 31.87 -24.63 13.10
N ARG A 264 31.19 -24.17 14.17
CA ARG A 264 31.30 -22.79 14.69
C ARG A 264 32.20 -22.63 15.92
N LYS A 265 32.72 -23.73 16.48
CA LYS A 265 33.61 -23.69 17.66
C LYS A 265 34.80 -22.73 17.51
N PRO A 266 35.49 -22.63 16.35
CA PRO A 266 36.58 -21.66 16.19
C PRO A 266 36.12 -20.20 16.25
N LEU A 267 34.84 -19.91 15.95
CA LEU A 267 34.29 -18.56 16.02
C LEU A 267 34.03 -18.12 17.47
N ASP A 268 33.93 -19.07 18.40
CA ASP A 268 33.72 -18.77 19.81
C ASP A 268 34.96 -18.14 20.46
N GLU A 269 36.16 -18.34 19.89
CA GLU A 269 37.40 -17.70 20.34
C GLU A 269 37.33 -16.17 20.25
N PHE A 270 36.51 -15.63 19.34
CA PHE A 270 36.24 -14.19 19.23
C PHE A 270 35.30 -13.67 20.33
N GLY A 271 34.87 -14.49 21.28
CA GLY A 271 34.00 -14.11 22.40
C GLY A 271 32.52 -13.94 22.04
N LEU A 272 32.11 -14.36 20.84
CA LEU A 272 30.76 -14.12 20.29
C LEU A 272 29.72 -15.18 20.71
N GLY A 273 30.14 -16.29 21.34
CA GLY A 273 29.22 -17.35 21.79
C GLY A 273 28.35 -17.91 20.64
N THR A 274 28.92 -17.98 19.45
CA THR A 274 28.26 -18.28 18.18
C THR A 274 27.71 -19.72 18.16
N SER A 275 28.39 -20.68 18.77
CA SER A 275 27.90 -22.06 18.89
C SER A 275 26.67 -22.19 19.80
N ALA A 276 26.66 -21.51 20.95
CA ALA A 276 25.52 -21.49 21.85
C ALA A 276 24.31 -20.79 21.22
N SER A 277 24.56 -19.69 20.50
CA SER A 277 23.54 -18.95 19.77
C SER A 277 22.92 -19.79 18.64
N LEU A 278 23.73 -20.59 17.94
CA LEU A 278 23.21 -21.54 16.96
C LEU A 278 22.26 -22.55 17.60
N ALA A 279 22.67 -23.19 18.70
CA ALA A 279 21.85 -24.21 19.35
C ALA A 279 20.46 -23.67 19.74
N GLU A 280 20.40 -22.43 20.22
CA GLU A 280 19.13 -21.77 20.53
C GLU A 280 18.29 -21.50 19.27
N VAL A 281 18.91 -21.06 18.18
CA VAL A 281 18.21 -20.84 16.91
C VAL A 281 17.66 -22.15 16.36
N LEU A 282 18.46 -23.23 16.35
CA LEU A 282 18.03 -24.56 15.90
C LEU A 282 16.82 -25.05 16.69
N ARG A 283 16.86 -24.90 18.02
CA ARG A 283 15.74 -25.20 18.93
C ARG A 283 14.49 -24.39 18.59
N LYS A 284 14.65 -23.08 18.38
CA LYS A 284 13.55 -22.16 18.04
C LYS A 284 12.95 -22.43 16.67
N THR A 285 13.75 -22.81 15.68
CA THR A 285 13.30 -23.03 14.30
C THR A 285 12.92 -24.47 13.99
N GLN A 286 13.14 -25.40 14.92
CA GLN A 286 12.95 -26.85 14.72
C GLN A 286 13.74 -27.36 13.51
N THR A 287 15.00 -26.91 13.40
CA THR A 287 15.94 -27.31 12.34
C THR A 287 17.07 -28.13 12.95
N THR A 288 17.67 -29.03 12.17
CA THR A 288 18.64 -30.01 12.66
C THR A 288 20.02 -29.77 12.03
N ASP A 289 21.06 -29.90 12.84
CA ASP A 289 22.48 -29.86 12.48
C ASP A 289 23.09 -31.24 12.21
N GLN A 290 22.40 -32.32 12.60
CA GLN A 290 22.76 -33.70 12.32
C GLN A 290 22.29 -34.15 10.93
N ILE A 291 22.86 -33.55 9.89
CA ILE A 291 22.61 -33.96 8.51
C ILE A 291 23.84 -34.71 8.00
N SER A 292 23.67 -35.98 7.69
CA SER A 292 24.69 -36.79 7.02
C SER A 292 24.66 -36.50 5.52
N TYR A 293 25.79 -36.05 4.98
CA TYR A 293 25.95 -35.83 3.55
C TYR A 293 26.69 -37.02 2.96
N SER A 294 26.06 -37.74 2.04
CA SER A 294 26.76 -38.66 1.15
C SER A 294 27.51 -37.82 0.11
N PHE A 295 28.83 -37.83 0.18
CA PHE A 295 29.69 -37.27 -0.85
C PHE A 295 29.96 -38.29 -1.95
#